data_AF-A0A089IB71-F1
#
_entry.id   AF-A0A089IB71-F1
#
_cell.length_a   1.000
_cell.length_b   1.000
_cell.length_c   1.000
_cell.angle_alpha   90.00
_cell.angle_beta   90.00
_cell.angle_gamma   90.00
#
_symmetry.space_group_name_H-M   'P 1'
#
loop_
_entity.id
_entity.type
_entity.pdbx_description
1 polymer ?
#
loop_
_entity_poly.entity_id
_entity_poly.type
_entity_poly.pdbx_seq_one_letter_code
_entity_poly.pdbx_strand_id
1 'polypeptide(L)'
;MKRIVVSDKCVACGTCSLESELMTERSDGKAVAWGTGMITNEQYKSFIPVLKNCPTGAISVVDDINQVGETASIIKLKKIIDEKLKSYEVKYPTTESFDYIDKEYIAPLFINKDKSGYEYSSYDRASKEGFREFERSIYSQRKTMVQSMLIGYKTKKLSSFAYYEKNSGDFYDGVCQEITKVLSEVEFMAKEITKGRIKLPADFLLFEVGPDKDYDGELYCYKLRHTEQLDYLSEGAQPASYYDCYIDINELNDKYSFDLNQVKEIFMEHVSFELSNQLSKHIFEWMDTIINEFSKLVSKKINEKIVIIKSALKECSFGDISIKENSTSDLREELMKLIKETEKIELKKEFAYLSVDTDYDSSYRFTSESKCREAAGNRLWRFFDTCQNYFSLSYATNISEELTQKYYYQVNNIFDDFKTKLQKIYDKFEMEYPNATIQTTVKSKIVTIDFASFERLSLNINFEIRELINENVLEYGRFNYNDYLEYDREAIEIWSSLDWKKGIFGRDIEYTKYSYSLRFSGMLNGYEKACNECCKLAYEDGFLQEYYQKLMGNILQDVRRSIVNNLS
;
A
#
# COMPACT_ATOMS: atom_id res chain seq x y z
N MET A 1 -0.49 -36.81 4.65
CA MET A 1 -0.41 -35.98 3.44
C MET A 1 0.96 -35.37 3.33
N LYS A 2 1.51 -35.38 2.13
CA LYS A 2 2.89 -34.97 1.84
C LYS A 2 2.89 -33.97 0.68
N ARG A 3 3.88 -33.09 0.61
CA ARG A 3 4.03 -32.08 -0.45
C ARG A 3 5.36 -32.22 -1.14
N ILE A 4 5.36 -32.25 -2.46
CA ILE A 4 6.57 -32.20 -3.29
C ILE A 4 7.07 -30.76 -3.35
N VAL A 5 8.35 -30.56 -3.04
CA VAL A 5 9.03 -29.26 -3.10
C VAL A 5 10.27 -29.40 -3.97
N VAL A 6 10.40 -28.52 -4.98
CA VAL A 6 11.59 -28.44 -5.84
C VAL A 6 12.36 -27.18 -5.49
N SER A 7 13.64 -27.34 -5.19
CA SER A 7 14.56 -26.24 -4.86
C SER A 7 15.26 -25.68 -6.10
N ASP A 8 15.92 -24.53 -5.93
CA ASP A 8 16.68 -23.86 -7.00
C ASP A 8 17.90 -24.64 -7.49
N LYS A 9 18.25 -25.75 -6.81
CA LYS A 9 19.27 -26.72 -7.26
C LYS A 9 18.85 -27.51 -8.50
N CYS A 10 17.63 -27.33 -9.00
CA CYS A 10 17.16 -27.98 -10.22
C CYS A 10 17.99 -27.51 -11.43
N VAL A 11 18.61 -28.46 -12.12
CA VAL A 11 19.43 -28.23 -13.32
C VAL A 11 18.69 -28.57 -14.61
N ALA A 12 17.35 -28.63 -14.57
CA ALA A 12 16.51 -28.85 -15.75
C ALA A 12 16.84 -30.14 -16.56
N CYS A 13 17.19 -31.24 -15.88
CA CYS A 13 17.59 -32.48 -16.55
C CYS A 13 16.43 -33.32 -17.13
N GLY A 14 15.16 -32.98 -16.83
CA GLY A 14 13.97 -33.65 -17.35
C GLY A 14 13.67 -35.07 -16.85
N THR A 15 14.53 -35.69 -16.03
CA THR A 15 14.32 -37.08 -15.58
C THR A 15 13.03 -37.26 -14.76
N CYS A 16 12.72 -36.32 -13.87
CA CYS A 16 11.59 -36.44 -12.96
C CYS A 16 10.21 -36.28 -13.63
N SER A 17 10.10 -35.47 -14.68
CA SER A 17 8.88 -35.27 -15.48
C SER A 17 8.57 -36.50 -16.35
N LEU A 18 9.60 -37.25 -16.78
CA LEU A 18 9.44 -38.50 -17.52
C LEU A 18 9.06 -39.68 -16.62
N GLU A 19 9.58 -39.71 -15.39
CA GLU A 19 9.37 -40.82 -14.46
C GLU A 19 8.05 -40.75 -13.67
N SER A 20 7.40 -39.58 -13.62
CA SER A 20 6.17 -39.40 -12.85
C SER A 20 5.27 -38.32 -13.39
N GLU A 21 3.98 -38.65 -13.52
CA GLU A 21 2.90 -37.70 -13.82
C GLU A 21 2.69 -36.65 -12.72
N LEU A 22 3.32 -36.82 -11.55
CA LEU A 22 3.27 -35.87 -10.44
C LEU A 22 4.23 -34.68 -10.63
N MET A 23 4.96 -34.64 -11.75
CA MET A 23 5.94 -33.62 -12.09
C MET A 23 5.68 -33.07 -13.49
N THR A 24 5.95 -31.79 -13.69
CA THR A 24 5.91 -31.11 -14.99
C THR A 24 7.08 -30.14 -15.11
N GLU A 25 7.33 -29.61 -16.30
CA GLU A 25 8.37 -28.62 -16.56
C GLU A 25 7.77 -27.22 -16.70
N ARG A 26 8.50 -26.21 -16.21
CA ARG A 26 8.23 -24.79 -16.45
C ARG A 26 8.84 -24.34 -17.78
N SER A 27 8.50 -23.14 -18.22
CA SER A 27 9.03 -22.53 -19.45
C SER A 27 10.55 -22.31 -19.46
N ASP A 28 11.19 -22.29 -18.29
CA ASP A 28 12.65 -22.24 -18.12
C ASP A 28 13.31 -23.63 -18.09
N GLY A 29 12.53 -24.70 -18.32
CA GLY A 29 12.97 -26.10 -18.29
C GLY A 29 13.12 -26.68 -16.88
N LYS A 30 12.91 -25.90 -15.81
CA LYS A 30 13.01 -26.43 -14.44
C LYS A 30 11.78 -27.25 -14.09
N ALA A 31 12.00 -28.32 -13.34
CA ALA A 31 10.92 -29.17 -12.85
C ALA A 31 10.09 -28.48 -11.77
N VAL A 32 8.80 -28.72 -11.78
CA VAL A 32 7.84 -28.30 -10.76
C VAL A 32 6.85 -29.44 -10.52
N ALA A 33 6.28 -29.52 -9.32
CA ALA A 33 5.23 -30.49 -9.05
C ALA A 33 3.98 -30.18 -9.90
N TRP A 34 3.29 -31.22 -10.35
CA TRP A 34 2.04 -31.07 -11.10
C TRP A 34 0.89 -30.65 -10.17
N GLY A 35 0.03 -29.73 -10.64
CA GLY A 35 -1.07 -29.19 -9.86
C GLY A 35 -0.61 -28.51 -8.56
N THR A 36 -1.17 -28.95 -7.43
CA THR A 36 -0.85 -28.43 -6.08
C THR A 36 0.45 -29.02 -5.50
N GLY A 37 1.00 -30.08 -6.10
CA GLY A 37 2.13 -30.84 -5.57
C GLY A 37 1.84 -31.63 -4.30
N MET A 38 0.57 -31.71 -3.88
CA MET A 38 0.13 -32.50 -2.75
C MET A 38 -0.05 -33.97 -3.17
N ILE A 39 0.48 -34.88 -2.36
CA ILE A 39 0.44 -36.32 -2.62
C ILE A 39 0.02 -37.11 -1.37
N THR A 40 -0.66 -38.23 -1.60
CA THR A 40 -1.04 -39.19 -0.56
C THR A 40 0.18 -39.98 -0.09
N ASN A 41 0.06 -40.68 1.04
CA ASN A 41 1.13 -41.58 1.52
C ASN A 41 1.40 -42.72 0.55
N GLU A 42 0.41 -43.13 -0.25
CA GLU A 42 0.54 -44.17 -1.28
C GLU A 42 1.29 -43.63 -2.50
N GLN A 43 0.89 -42.46 -3.01
CA GLN A 43 1.58 -41.77 -4.09
C GLN A 43 3.04 -41.46 -3.72
N TYR A 44 3.31 -41.12 -2.45
CA TYR A 44 4.67 -40.93 -1.97
C TYR A 44 5.52 -42.20 -2.09
N LYS A 45 4.98 -43.38 -1.79
CA LYS A 45 5.73 -44.65 -1.94
C LYS A 45 6.15 -44.87 -3.39
N SER A 46 5.28 -44.57 -4.35
CA SER A 46 5.61 -44.62 -5.78
C SER A 46 6.54 -43.47 -6.23
N PHE A 47 6.63 -42.38 -5.47
CA PHE A 47 7.46 -41.22 -5.79
C PHE A 47 8.90 -41.30 -5.26
N ILE A 48 9.19 -42.21 -4.33
CA ILE A 48 10.54 -42.42 -3.77
C ILE A 48 11.63 -42.65 -4.85
N PRO A 49 11.41 -43.43 -5.92
CA PRO A 49 12.39 -43.59 -6.98
C PRO A 49 12.77 -42.26 -7.66
N VAL A 50 11.78 -41.41 -7.94
CA VAL A 50 11.98 -40.08 -8.57
C VAL A 50 12.88 -39.19 -7.72
N LEU A 51 12.71 -39.22 -6.39
CA LEU A 51 13.56 -38.49 -5.45
C LEU A 51 15.03 -38.93 -5.52
N LYS A 52 15.26 -40.25 -5.66
CA LYS A 52 16.62 -40.83 -5.73
C LYS A 52 17.29 -40.56 -7.07
N ASN A 53 16.50 -40.49 -8.14
CA ASN A 53 17.00 -40.32 -9.50
C ASN A 53 17.29 -38.85 -9.84
N CYS A 54 16.89 -37.89 -9.00
CA CYS A 54 17.25 -36.49 -9.16
C CYS A 54 18.77 -36.30 -8.95
N PRO A 55 19.55 -35.96 -9.99
CA PRO A 55 21.02 -35.95 -9.91
C PRO A 55 21.57 -34.89 -8.95
N THR A 56 20.80 -33.83 -8.70
CA THR A 56 21.19 -32.75 -7.79
C THR A 56 20.46 -32.80 -6.44
N GLY A 57 19.61 -33.81 -6.22
CA GLY A 57 18.76 -33.90 -5.02
C GLY A 57 17.87 -32.67 -4.83
N ALA A 58 17.42 -32.05 -5.92
CA ALA A 58 16.64 -30.81 -5.87
C ALA A 58 15.19 -31.01 -5.40
N ILE A 59 14.69 -32.25 -5.42
CA ILE A 59 13.32 -32.61 -5.06
C ILE A 59 13.29 -33.13 -3.62
N SER A 60 12.37 -32.63 -2.81
CA SER A 60 12.12 -33.06 -1.43
C SER A 60 10.63 -33.24 -1.17
N VAL A 61 10.28 -33.98 -0.12
CA VAL A 61 8.89 -34.19 0.29
C VAL A 61 8.72 -33.83 1.76
N VAL A 62 7.77 -32.95 2.06
CA VAL A 62 7.48 -32.43 3.40
C VAL A 62 6.13 -32.98 3.90
N ASP A 63 6.02 -33.30 5.19
CA ASP A 63 4.77 -33.75 5.81
C ASP A 63 3.87 -32.56 6.17
N ASP A 64 2.69 -32.47 5.53
CA ASP A 64 1.71 -31.42 5.81
C ASP A 64 0.70 -31.86 6.90
N ILE A 65 0.21 -33.12 6.86
CA ILE A 65 -0.72 -33.67 7.85
C ILE A 65 -0.35 -35.13 8.17
N ASN A 66 0.01 -35.41 9.42
CA ASN A 66 0.20 -36.77 9.92
C ASN A 66 -1.19 -37.34 10.23
N GLN A 67 -1.55 -38.48 9.62
CA GLN A 67 -2.84 -39.13 9.84
C GLN A 67 -2.91 -39.67 11.28
N VAL A 68 -3.45 -38.87 12.20
CA VAL A 68 -3.77 -39.31 13.57
C VAL A 68 -5.27 -39.06 13.76
N GLY A 69 -6.11 -40.06 13.46
CA GLY A 69 -7.57 -39.95 13.56
C GLY A 69 -8.20 -38.94 12.58
N GLU A 70 -9.49 -39.12 12.29
CA GLU A 70 -10.22 -38.23 11.37
C GLU A 70 -10.45 -36.84 12.00
N THR A 71 -10.94 -36.81 13.23
CA THR A 71 -11.20 -35.57 14.01
C THR A 71 -9.97 -34.69 14.18
N ALA A 72 -8.82 -35.26 14.60
CA ALA A 72 -7.61 -34.45 14.79
C ALA A 72 -7.02 -33.96 13.45
N SER A 73 -7.23 -34.71 12.36
CA SER A 73 -6.87 -34.28 11.01
C SER A 73 -7.76 -33.13 10.52
N ILE A 74 -9.06 -33.14 10.82
CA ILE A 74 -10.00 -32.04 10.54
C ILE A 74 -9.59 -30.78 11.32
N ILE A 75 -9.29 -30.90 12.62
CA ILE A 75 -8.81 -29.77 13.44
C ILE A 75 -7.51 -29.18 12.86
N LYS A 76 -6.57 -30.04 12.44
CA LYS A 76 -5.34 -29.58 11.79
C LYS A 76 -5.61 -28.86 10.47
N LEU A 77 -6.54 -29.36 9.65
CA LEU A 77 -6.94 -28.71 8.41
C LEU A 77 -7.59 -27.34 8.65
N LYS A 78 -8.48 -27.22 9.64
CA LYS A 78 -9.08 -25.94 10.04
C LYS A 78 -8.01 -24.92 10.43
N LYS A 79 -6.97 -25.36 11.15
CA LYS A 79 -5.82 -24.50 11.48
C LYS A 79 -5.05 -24.06 10.22
N ILE A 80 -4.83 -24.95 9.25
CA ILE A 80 -4.18 -24.60 7.97
C ILE A 80 -5.04 -23.60 7.17
N ILE A 81 -6.37 -23.77 7.17
CA ILE A 81 -7.30 -22.80 6.56
C ILE A 81 -7.11 -21.42 7.20
N ASP A 82 -7.05 -21.34 8.52
CA ASP A 82 -6.84 -20.08 9.22
C ASP A 82 -5.47 -19.46 8.89
N GLU A 83 -4.40 -20.26 8.86
CA GLU A 83 -3.03 -19.80 8.60
C GLU A 83 -2.76 -19.40 7.13
N LYS A 84 -3.49 -19.98 6.17
CA LYS A 84 -3.25 -19.69 4.74
C LYS A 84 -4.27 -18.76 4.12
N LEU A 85 -5.53 -18.83 4.54
CA LEU A 85 -6.63 -18.05 3.96
C LEU A 85 -7.02 -16.90 4.86
N LYS A 86 -7.27 -17.12 6.16
CA LYS A 86 -7.73 -16.04 7.05
C LYS A 86 -6.66 -14.95 7.28
N SER A 87 -5.39 -15.33 7.32
CA SER A 87 -4.27 -14.39 7.39
C SER A 87 -3.71 -13.98 6.04
N TYR A 88 -4.40 -14.29 4.93
CA TYR A 88 -3.96 -13.83 3.62
C TYR A 88 -4.13 -12.32 3.53
N GLU A 89 -3.05 -11.64 3.18
CA GLU A 89 -3.03 -10.20 2.92
C GLU A 89 -2.58 -9.98 1.48
N VAL A 90 -3.31 -9.14 0.76
CA VAL A 90 -2.89 -8.68 -0.56
C VAL A 90 -1.63 -7.87 -0.38
N LYS A 91 -0.54 -8.32 -1.02
CA LYS A 91 0.73 -7.61 -0.97
C LYS A 91 0.62 -6.35 -1.80
N TYR A 92 0.94 -5.21 -1.19
CA TYR A 92 1.04 -3.96 -1.92
C TYR A 92 2.12 -4.07 -3.00
N PRO A 93 1.85 -3.64 -4.25
CA PRO A 93 2.83 -3.68 -5.32
C PRO A 93 4.05 -2.80 -5.00
N THR A 94 5.24 -3.20 -5.43
CA THR A 94 6.45 -2.39 -5.20
C THR A 94 6.34 -1.05 -5.93
N THR A 95 6.89 0.02 -5.37
CA THR A 95 6.87 1.36 -6.01
C THR A 95 7.35 1.30 -7.46
N GLU A 96 8.45 0.59 -7.73
CA GLU A 96 9.01 0.42 -9.08
C GLU A 96 8.04 -0.17 -10.11
N SER A 97 7.02 -0.91 -9.67
CA SER A 97 6.05 -1.54 -10.57
C SER A 97 5.07 -0.54 -11.20
N PHE A 98 4.81 0.59 -10.54
CA PHE A 98 3.88 1.61 -11.02
C PHE A 98 4.49 3.02 -11.09
N ASP A 99 5.66 3.28 -10.52
CA ASP A 99 6.27 4.61 -10.52
C ASP A 99 6.65 5.11 -11.93
N TYR A 100 6.62 6.42 -12.12
CA TYR A 100 7.00 7.07 -13.37
C TYR A 100 8.53 7.18 -13.44
N ILE A 101 9.13 6.45 -14.37
CA ILE A 101 10.57 6.50 -14.63
C ILE A 101 10.88 7.63 -15.62
N ASP A 102 11.64 8.63 -15.14
CA ASP A 102 12.06 9.75 -15.97
C ASP A 102 12.81 9.26 -17.23
N LYS A 103 12.60 9.95 -18.34
CA LYS A 103 13.17 9.70 -19.66
C LYS A 103 12.74 8.41 -20.37
N GLU A 104 12.06 7.48 -19.70
CA GLU A 104 11.66 6.19 -20.30
C GLU A 104 10.51 6.29 -21.32
N TYR A 105 9.69 7.35 -21.20
CA TYR A 105 8.47 7.55 -21.98
C TYR A 105 8.57 8.75 -22.93
N ILE A 106 9.75 9.36 -23.05
CA ILE A 106 9.97 10.50 -23.93
C ILE A 106 9.73 10.09 -25.38
N ALA A 107 8.70 10.69 -25.99
CA ALA A 107 8.44 10.54 -27.41
C ALA A 107 9.38 11.44 -28.23
N PRO A 108 9.80 11.01 -29.43
CA PRO A 108 10.62 11.84 -30.31
C PRO A 108 9.82 13.05 -30.81
N LEU A 109 10.47 14.21 -30.85
CA LEU A 109 9.89 15.42 -31.44
C LEU A 109 9.98 15.37 -32.97
N PHE A 110 8.92 15.80 -33.64
CA PHE A 110 8.90 15.95 -35.10
C PHE A 110 9.35 17.36 -35.48
N ILE A 111 10.65 17.55 -35.65
CA ILE A 111 11.23 18.85 -36.00
C ILE A 111 11.79 18.80 -37.42
N ASN A 112 11.50 19.82 -38.22
CA ASN A 112 11.98 19.91 -39.59
C ASN A 112 13.39 20.49 -39.70
N LYS A 113 13.81 21.34 -38.74
CA LYS A 113 15.11 22.02 -38.72
C LYS A 113 15.56 22.32 -37.30
N ASP A 114 16.66 21.70 -36.88
CA ASP A 114 17.25 21.90 -35.55
C ASP A 114 18.36 22.97 -35.60
N LYS A 115 18.75 23.41 -36.80
CA LYS A 115 19.75 24.45 -37.03
C LYS A 115 19.28 25.43 -38.10
N SER A 116 19.72 26.69 -38.00
CA SER A 116 19.46 27.68 -39.03
C SER A 116 20.14 27.31 -40.35
N GLY A 117 19.37 27.28 -41.44
CA GLY A 117 19.93 27.24 -42.80
C GLY A 117 20.31 28.62 -43.36
N TYR A 118 20.19 29.68 -42.54
CA TYR A 118 20.40 31.06 -42.91
C TYR A 118 21.36 31.76 -41.93
N GLU A 119 22.20 32.64 -42.47
CA GLU A 119 23.17 33.42 -41.71
C GLU A 119 22.68 34.87 -41.52
N TYR A 120 22.51 35.28 -40.27
CA TYR A 120 22.00 36.58 -39.88
C TYR A 120 23.12 37.61 -39.72
N SER A 121 22.80 38.87 -39.98
CA SER A 121 23.73 39.99 -39.90
C SER A 121 24.01 40.49 -38.47
N SER A 122 23.31 39.97 -37.46
CA SER A 122 23.52 40.34 -36.06
C SER A 122 23.05 39.24 -35.12
N TYR A 123 23.68 39.17 -33.94
CA TYR A 123 23.31 38.26 -32.86
C TYR A 123 21.82 38.36 -32.50
N ASP A 124 21.31 39.58 -32.26
CA ASP A 124 19.92 39.81 -31.88
C ASP A 124 18.90 39.29 -32.92
N ARG A 125 19.27 39.30 -34.21
CA ARG A 125 18.41 38.76 -35.26
C ARG A 125 18.42 37.23 -35.22
N ALA A 126 19.59 36.62 -35.06
CA ALA A 126 19.70 35.16 -34.92
C ALA A 126 18.98 34.63 -33.68
N SER A 127 19.12 35.31 -32.53
CA SER A 127 18.43 34.95 -31.29
C SER A 127 16.91 35.05 -31.41
N LYS A 128 16.38 36.17 -31.94
CA LYS A 128 14.92 36.32 -32.15
C LYS A 128 14.33 35.27 -33.08
N GLU A 129 15.03 34.94 -34.18
CA GLU A 129 14.56 33.91 -35.10
C GLU A 129 14.71 32.49 -34.52
N GLY A 130 15.77 32.23 -33.75
CA GLY A 130 15.93 31.00 -32.99
C GLY A 130 14.80 30.79 -31.99
N PHE A 131 14.45 31.83 -31.22
CA PHE A 131 13.33 31.79 -30.28
C PHE A 131 11.99 31.53 -30.97
N ARG A 132 11.73 32.22 -32.09
CA ARG A 132 10.52 31.99 -32.90
C ARG A 132 10.44 30.58 -33.45
N GLU A 133 11.55 30.02 -33.93
CA GLU A 133 11.59 28.65 -34.43
C GLU A 133 11.40 27.65 -33.29
N PHE A 134 12.01 27.87 -32.12
CA PHE A 134 11.77 27.06 -30.91
C PHE A 134 10.29 27.08 -30.50
N GLU A 135 9.69 28.26 -30.38
CA GLU A 135 8.29 28.43 -29.99
C GLU A 135 7.35 27.70 -30.97
N ARG A 136 7.57 27.88 -32.27
CA ARG A 136 6.73 27.32 -33.32
C ARG A 136 6.92 25.82 -33.49
N SER A 137 8.16 25.32 -33.44
CA SER A 137 8.49 23.94 -33.84
C SER A 137 8.68 22.98 -32.68
N ILE A 138 9.10 23.44 -31.50
CA ILE A 138 9.38 22.58 -30.34
C ILE A 138 8.34 22.82 -29.25
N TYR A 139 8.23 24.06 -28.75
CA TYR A 139 7.36 24.38 -27.61
C TYR A 139 5.88 24.11 -27.91
N SER A 140 5.44 24.40 -29.15
CA SER A 140 4.07 24.11 -29.61
C SER A 140 3.66 22.63 -29.50
N GLN A 141 4.63 21.71 -29.50
CA GLN A 141 4.39 20.26 -29.38
C GLN A 141 4.28 19.79 -27.91
N ARG A 142 4.41 20.68 -26.91
CA ARG A 142 4.41 20.31 -25.48
C ARG A 142 3.24 19.40 -25.11
N LYS A 143 2.01 19.79 -25.48
CA LYS A 143 0.79 19.03 -25.14
C LYS A 143 0.83 17.62 -25.72
N THR A 144 1.20 17.50 -26.99
CA THR A 144 1.34 16.21 -27.67
C THR A 144 2.43 15.35 -27.05
N MET A 145 3.54 15.96 -26.62
CA MET A 145 4.63 15.27 -25.94
C MET A 145 4.18 14.71 -24.58
N VAL A 146 3.52 15.53 -23.75
CA VAL A 146 2.95 15.09 -22.46
C VAL A 146 1.95 13.96 -22.67
N GLN A 147 1.02 14.09 -23.63
CA GLN A 147 0.07 13.03 -23.94
C GLN A 147 0.76 11.72 -24.36
N SER A 148 1.80 11.80 -25.17
CA SER A 148 2.55 10.62 -25.61
C SER A 148 3.29 9.94 -24.45
N MET A 149 3.90 10.73 -23.56
CA MET A 149 4.53 10.22 -22.33
C MET A 149 3.52 9.53 -21.43
N LEU A 150 2.34 10.13 -21.22
CA LEU A 150 1.26 9.55 -20.41
C LEU A 150 0.71 8.26 -21.02
N ILE A 151 0.55 8.18 -22.34
CA ILE A 151 0.14 6.94 -23.02
C ILE A 151 1.21 5.85 -22.85
N GLY A 152 2.49 6.21 -22.99
CA GLY A 152 3.62 5.29 -22.79
C GLY A 152 3.67 4.75 -21.36
N TYR A 153 3.55 5.63 -20.37
CA TYR A 153 3.49 5.27 -18.96
C TYR A 153 2.28 4.40 -18.64
N LYS A 154 1.09 4.77 -19.10
CA LYS A 154 -0.14 3.99 -18.94
C LYS A 154 0.02 2.57 -19.45
N THR A 155 0.56 2.42 -20.67
CA THR A 155 0.68 1.13 -21.35
C THR A 155 1.75 0.23 -20.71
N LYS A 156 2.85 0.82 -20.22
CA LYS A 156 3.98 0.05 -19.67
C LYS A 156 3.87 -0.26 -18.18
N LYS A 157 3.25 0.63 -17.40
CA LYS A 157 3.22 0.56 -15.92
C LYS A 157 1.82 0.40 -15.37
N LEU A 158 0.86 1.22 -15.82
CA LEU A 158 -0.47 1.29 -15.18
C LEU A 158 -1.44 0.21 -15.66
N SER A 159 -1.24 -0.37 -16.85
CA SER A 159 -2.18 -1.32 -17.45
C SER A 159 -2.47 -2.52 -16.54
N SER A 160 -1.46 -3.03 -15.83
CA SER A 160 -1.58 -4.15 -14.89
C SER A 160 -2.46 -3.87 -13.66
N PHE A 161 -2.77 -2.59 -13.41
CA PHE A 161 -3.57 -2.13 -12.28
C PHE A 161 -4.88 -1.44 -12.73
N ALA A 162 -4.98 -1.10 -14.02
CA ALA A 162 -6.12 -0.37 -14.56
C ALA A 162 -7.29 -1.26 -14.95
N TYR A 163 -7.07 -2.54 -15.25
CA TYR A 163 -8.10 -3.49 -15.67
C TYR A 163 -8.03 -4.77 -14.85
N TYR A 164 -9.12 -5.55 -14.86
CA TYR A 164 -9.07 -6.96 -14.48
C TYR A 164 -9.20 -7.82 -15.74
N GLU A 165 -8.11 -8.45 -16.13
CA GLU A 165 -8.08 -9.40 -17.24
C GLU A 165 -7.49 -10.74 -16.78
N LYS A 166 -8.09 -11.86 -17.22
CA LYS A 166 -7.59 -13.21 -16.91
C LYS A 166 -6.39 -13.56 -17.78
N ASN A 167 -5.25 -12.91 -17.53
CA ASN A 167 -4.02 -13.11 -18.29
C ASN A 167 -2.75 -12.97 -17.42
N SER A 168 -1.65 -13.52 -17.94
CA SER A 168 -0.34 -13.41 -17.29
C SER A 168 0.18 -11.97 -17.39
N GLY A 169 0.09 -11.21 -16.30
CA GLY A 169 0.58 -9.82 -16.23
C GLY A 169 -0.37 -8.87 -15.50
N ASP A 170 -1.62 -9.27 -15.28
CA ASP A 170 -2.59 -8.57 -14.45
C ASP A 170 -2.31 -8.81 -12.96
N PHE A 171 -2.27 -7.72 -12.17
CA PHE A 171 -1.97 -7.81 -10.75
C PHE A 171 -3.07 -8.55 -9.98
N TYR A 172 -4.33 -8.27 -10.31
CA TYR A 172 -5.48 -8.82 -9.59
C TYR A 172 -5.69 -10.31 -9.93
N ASP A 173 -5.48 -10.70 -11.19
CA ASP A 173 -5.51 -12.11 -11.60
C ASP A 173 -4.39 -12.91 -10.91
N GLY A 174 -3.19 -12.33 -10.79
CA GLY A 174 -2.09 -12.94 -10.03
C GLY A 174 -2.48 -13.27 -8.57
N VAL A 175 -3.14 -12.34 -7.89
CA VAL A 175 -3.68 -12.54 -6.53
C VAL A 175 -4.78 -13.61 -6.52
N CYS A 176 -5.72 -13.56 -7.46
CA CYS A 176 -6.81 -14.54 -7.57
C CYS A 176 -6.29 -15.97 -7.82
N GLN A 177 -5.25 -16.12 -8.66
CA GLN A 177 -4.60 -17.40 -8.93
C GLN A 177 -3.88 -17.94 -7.69
N GLU A 178 -3.20 -17.09 -6.92
CA GLU A 178 -2.54 -17.49 -5.66
C GLU A 178 -3.57 -18.07 -4.68
N ILE A 179 -4.70 -17.37 -4.48
CA ILE A 179 -5.77 -17.83 -3.59
C ILE A 179 -6.43 -19.10 -4.13
N THR A 180 -6.68 -19.18 -5.44
CA THR A 180 -7.26 -20.38 -6.09
C THR A 180 -6.37 -21.61 -5.86
N LYS A 181 -5.05 -21.44 -5.91
CA LYS A 181 -4.09 -22.51 -5.60
C LYS A 181 -4.21 -22.97 -4.15
N VAL A 182 -4.30 -22.03 -3.20
CA VAL A 182 -4.51 -22.36 -1.78
C VAL A 182 -5.85 -23.08 -1.58
N LEU A 183 -6.94 -22.60 -2.19
CA LEU A 183 -8.25 -23.26 -2.13
C LEU A 183 -8.19 -24.68 -2.69
N SER A 184 -7.46 -24.91 -3.78
CA SER A 184 -7.26 -26.23 -4.39
C SER A 184 -6.50 -27.18 -3.45
N GLU A 185 -5.45 -26.68 -2.76
CA GLU A 185 -4.73 -27.46 -1.75
C GLU A 185 -5.66 -27.88 -0.60
N VAL A 186 -6.47 -26.94 -0.11
CA VAL A 186 -7.40 -27.18 1.00
C VAL A 186 -8.50 -28.14 0.59
N GLU A 187 -9.07 -27.99 -0.61
CA GLU A 187 -10.10 -28.87 -1.16
C GLU A 187 -9.59 -30.32 -1.25
N PHE A 188 -8.37 -30.50 -1.77
CA PHE A 188 -7.72 -31.80 -1.87
C PHE A 188 -7.52 -32.45 -0.49
N MET A 189 -6.99 -31.70 0.48
CA MET A 189 -6.84 -32.18 1.85
C MET A 189 -8.18 -32.56 2.49
N ALA A 190 -9.22 -31.75 2.27
CA ALA A 190 -10.55 -31.98 2.81
C ALA A 190 -11.17 -33.27 2.24
N LYS A 191 -11.08 -33.49 0.92
CA LYS A 191 -11.56 -34.71 0.27
C LYS A 191 -10.82 -35.94 0.78
N GLU A 192 -9.50 -35.88 0.93
CA GLU A 192 -8.71 -37.00 1.43
C GLU A 192 -9.02 -37.35 2.89
N ILE A 193 -9.08 -36.34 3.78
CA ILE A 193 -9.37 -36.56 5.21
C ILE A 193 -10.77 -37.16 5.40
N THR A 194 -11.75 -36.66 4.67
CA THR A 194 -13.16 -37.11 4.76
C THR A 194 -13.47 -38.34 3.90
N LYS A 195 -12.47 -38.88 3.19
CA LYS A 195 -12.60 -39.99 2.22
C LYS A 195 -13.67 -39.71 1.16
N GLY A 196 -13.72 -38.47 0.67
CA GLY A 196 -14.65 -38.01 -0.36
C GLY A 196 -16.06 -37.70 0.11
N ARG A 197 -16.34 -37.76 1.43
CA ARG A 197 -17.68 -37.44 1.97
C ARG A 197 -18.02 -35.96 1.93
N ILE A 198 -17.02 -35.09 1.96
CA ILE A 198 -17.24 -33.64 1.94
C ILE A 198 -17.94 -33.21 0.65
N LYS A 199 -19.01 -32.42 0.80
CA LYS A 199 -19.76 -31.84 -0.32
C LYS A 199 -19.43 -30.36 -0.40
N LEU A 200 -18.73 -29.98 -1.46
CA LEU A 200 -18.44 -28.58 -1.77
C LEU A 200 -19.19 -28.15 -3.03
N PRO A 201 -19.61 -26.88 -3.13
CA PRO A 201 -20.18 -26.33 -4.36
C PRO A 201 -19.26 -26.51 -5.57
N ALA A 202 -19.83 -26.67 -6.76
CA ALA A 202 -19.05 -26.88 -7.99
C ALA A 202 -18.11 -25.69 -8.32
N ASP A 203 -18.49 -24.49 -7.90
CA ASP A 203 -17.74 -23.24 -8.05
C ASP A 203 -16.85 -22.93 -6.82
N PHE A 204 -16.61 -23.90 -5.92
CA PHE A 204 -15.79 -23.67 -4.73
C PHE A 204 -14.40 -23.12 -5.08
N LEU A 205 -13.76 -23.65 -6.12
CA LEU A 205 -12.43 -23.20 -6.58
C LEU A 205 -12.48 -21.90 -7.39
N LEU A 206 -13.66 -21.43 -7.82
CA LEU A 206 -13.80 -20.19 -8.57
C LEU A 206 -13.55 -18.99 -7.65
N PHE A 207 -12.44 -18.29 -7.86
CA PHE A 207 -12.09 -17.08 -7.14
C PHE A 207 -11.79 -15.95 -8.12
N GLU A 208 -12.78 -15.06 -8.33
CA GLU A 208 -12.69 -13.95 -9.28
C GLU A 208 -13.11 -12.66 -8.58
N VAL A 209 -12.14 -11.77 -8.39
CA VAL A 209 -12.30 -10.45 -7.75
C VAL A 209 -11.47 -9.46 -8.56
N GLY A 210 -12.05 -8.29 -8.84
CA GLY A 210 -11.38 -7.18 -9.52
C GLY A 210 -11.72 -5.85 -8.86
N PRO A 211 -11.06 -4.75 -9.24
CA PRO A 211 -11.18 -3.45 -8.58
C PRO A 211 -12.48 -2.69 -8.92
N ASP A 212 -13.20 -3.07 -9.98
CA ASP A 212 -14.34 -2.31 -10.56
C ASP A 212 -15.71 -2.58 -9.91
N LYS A 213 -15.82 -2.80 -8.59
CA LYS A 213 -17.13 -3.12 -7.97
C LYS A 213 -17.75 -2.02 -7.13
N ASP A 214 -16.99 -0.99 -6.76
CA ASP A 214 -17.44 0.11 -5.91
C ASP A 214 -17.07 1.47 -6.53
N TYR A 215 -17.85 2.52 -6.20
CA TYR A 215 -17.77 3.86 -6.82
C TYR A 215 -16.36 4.46 -6.82
N ASP A 216 -15.61 4.30 -5.72
CA ASP A 216 -14.25 4.85 -5.60
C ASP A 216 -13.25 4.05 -6.46
N GLY A 217 -13.35 2.71 -6.47
CA GLY A 217 -12.57 1.86 -7.36
C GLY A 217 -12.83 2.18 -8.83
N GLU A 218 -14.10 2.38 -9.21
CA GLU A 218 -14.49 2.84 -10.54
C GLU A 218 -13.85 4.19 -10.88
N LEU A 219 -13.84 5.16 -9.95
CA LEU A 219 -13.26 6.49 -10.17
C LEU A 219 -11.74 6.46 -10.35
N TYR A 220 -11.01 5.75 -9.49
CA TYR A 220 -9.54 5.75 -9.56
C TYR A 220 -9.03 4.82 -10.67
N CYS A 221 -9.66 3.67 -10.91
CA CYS A 221 -9.37 2.87 -12.11
C CYS A 221 -9.65 3.69 -13.37
N TYR A 222 -10.73 4.48 -13.40
CA TYR A 222 -10.98 5.43 -14.50
C TYR A 222 -9.82 6.43 -14.67
N LYS A 223 -9.30 7.02 -13.59
CA LYS A 223 -8.14 7.92 -13.66
C LYS A 223 -6.88 7.24 -14.21
N LEU A 224 -6.63 5.97 -13.87
CA LEU A 224 -5.53 5.19 -14.47
C LEU A 224 -5.76 4.89 -15.96
N ARG A 225 -7.00 4.58 -16.34
CA ARG A 225 -7.39 4.30 -17.74
C ARG A 225 -7.29 5.53 -18.65
N HIS A 226 -7.54 6.71 -18.07
CA HIS A 226 -7.67 7.99 -18.76
C HIS A 226 -6.65 9.02 -18.30
N THR A 227 -5.47 8.59 -17.82
CA THR A 227 -4.45 9.51 -17.29
C THR A 227 -4.04 10.57 -18.32
N GLU A 228 -4.02 10.22 -19.61
CA GLU A 228 -3.73 11.15 -20.71
C GLU A 228 -4.77 12.27 -20.91
N GLN A 229 -5.93 12.16 -20.27
CA GLN A 229 -7.03 13.13 -20.36
C GLN A 229 -7.06 14.09 -19.17
N LEU A 230 -6.16 13.93 -18.20
CA LEU A 230 -6.12 14.72 -16.97
C LEU A 230 -5.31 16.00 -17.20
N ASP A 231 -6.00 17.06 -17.63
CA ASP A 231 -5.36 18.32 -18.03
C ASP A 231 -4.49 18.96 -16.92
N TYR A 232 -4.82 18.75 -15.63
CA TYR A 232 -4.06 19.28 -14.50
C TYR A 232 -2.66 18.67 -14.36
N LEU A 233 -2.40 17.50 -14.94
CA LEU A 233 -1.05 16.91 -15.00
C LEU A 233 -0.11 17.72 -15.91
N SER A 234 -0.65 18.63 -16.72
CA SER A 234 0.11 19.54 -17.58
C SER A 234 0.29 20.94 -16.98
N GLU A 235 -0.23 21.22 -15.78
CA GLU A 235 -0.15 22.51 -15.09
C GLU A 235 1.24 22.80 -14.49
N GLY A 236 1.56 24.09 -14.35
CA GLY A 236 2.85 24.54 -13.80
C GLY A 236 4.00 24.64 -14.81
N ALA A 237 3.68 24.53 -16.10
CA ALA A 237 4.63 24.64 -17.21
C ALA A 237 5.43 25.94 -17.21
N GLN A 238 6.73 25.85 -17.48
CA GLN A 238 7.50 27.05 -17.82
C GLN A 238 7.02 27.66 -19.15
N PRO A 239 6.92 29.00 -19.25
CA PRO A 239 6.59 29.68 -20.51
C PRO A 239 7.73 29.50 -21.53
N ALA A 240 7.44 29.60 -22.83
CA ALA A 240 8.47 29.48 -23.88
C ALA A 240 9.67 30.39 -23.63
N SER A 241 9.44 31.62 -23.16
CA SER A 241 10.47 32.61 -22.83
C SER A 241 11.48 32.15 -21.76
N TYR A 242 11.12 31.19 -20.91
CA TYR A 242 12.06 30.60 -19.94
C TYR A 242 13.24 29.93 -20.64
N TYR A 243 13.00 29.38 -21.84
CA TYR A 243 13.96 28.57 -22.57
C TYR A 243 14.86 29.35 -23.54
N ASP A 244 14.62 30.65 -23.70
CA ASP A 244 15.35 31.52 -24.65
C ASP A 244 16.86 31.53 -24.39
N CYS A 245 17.27 31.45 -23.11
CA CYS A 245 18.68 31.45 -22.72
C CYS A 245 19.45 30.17 -23.08
N TYR A 246 18.76 29.10 -23.51
CA TYR A 246 19.37 27.84 -23.93
C TYR A 246 19.47 27.71 -25.46
N ILE A 247 19.10 28.76 -26.20
CA ILE A 247 19.21 28.81 -27.65
C ILE A 247 20.64 29.21 -28.00
N ASP A 248 21.38 28.30 -28.61
CA ASP A 248 22.75 28.54 -29.00
C ASP A 248 22.83 29.42 -30.25
N ILE A 249 23.69 30.43 -30.18
CA ILE A 249 24.00 31.30 -31.32
C ILE A 249 25.46 31.13 -31.70
N ASN A 250 25.69 30.59 -32.89
CA ASN A 250 27.01 30.38 -33.46
C ASN A 250 27.43 31.61 -34.28
N GLU A 251 28.69 32.01 -34.16
CA GLU A 251 29.30 33.10 -34.93
C GLU A 251 30.35 32.55 -35.91
N LEU A 252 30.26 32.95 -37.18
CA LEU A 252 31.22 32.63 -38.22
C LEU A 252 31.37 33.82 -39.17
N ASN A 253 32.58 34.36 -39.32
CA ASN A 253 32.88 35.47 -40.25
C ASN A 253 31.92 36.68 -40.14
N ASP A 254 31.70 37.19 -38.93
CA ASP A 254 30.76 38.30 -38.64
C ASP A 254 29.29 38.02 -39.00
N LYS A 255 28.93 36.73 -39.12
CA LYS A 255 27.56 36.24 -39.30
C LYS A 255 27.14 35.35 -38.14
N TYR A 256 25.84 35.32 -37.86
CA TYR A 256 25.27 34.59 -36.74
C TYR A 256 24.24 33.56 -37.22
N SER A 257 24.16 32.40 -36.57
CA SER A 257 23.16 31.35 -36.86
C SER A 257 22.70 30.71 -35.55
N PHE A 258 21.46 30.22 -35.48
CA PHE A 258 20.95 29.55 -34.28
C PHE A 258 21.07 28.01 -34.38
N ASP A 259 21.20 27.36 -33.23
CA ASP A 259 21.14 25.91 -33.02
C ASP A 259 20.18 25.61 -31.86
N LEU A 260 19.22 24.72 -32.11
CA LEU A 260 18.16 24.37 -31.15
C LEU A 260 18.42 23.07 -30.39
N ASN A 261 19.55 22.38 -30.62
CA ASN A 261 19.80 21.07 -30.01
C ASN A 261 19.82 21.13 -28.48
N GLN A 262 20.52 22.12 -27.89
CA GLN A 262 20.60 22.26 -26.44
C GLN A 262 19.23 22.56 -25.82
N VAL A 263 18.52 23.58 -26.32
CA VAL A 263 17.20 23.95 -25.81
C VAL A 263 16.19 22.81 -25.96
N LYS A 264 16.28 22.01 -27.03
CA LYS A 264 15.44 20.84 -27.28
C LYS A 264 15.62 19.78 -26.20
N GLU A 265 16.86 19.40 -25.91
CA GLU A 265 17.16 18.41 -24.87
C GLU A 265 16.67 18.89 -23.50
N ILE A 266 17.01 20.12 -23.11
CA ILE A 266 16.61 20.72 -21.84
C ILE A 266 15.07 20.80 -21.72
N PHE A 267 14.39 21.21 -22.80
CA PHE A 267 12.93 21.28 -22.83
C PHE A 267 12.29 19.91 -22.62
N MET A 268 12.78 18.86 -23.31
CA MET A 268 12.27 17.50 -23.18
C MET A 268 12.48 16.95 -21.76
N GLU A 269 13.66 17.17 -21.19
CA GLU A 269 13.97 16.78 -19.81
C GLU A 269 13.08 17.52 -18.79
N HIS A 270 12.92 18.83 -18.95
CA HIS A 270 12.07 19.63 -18.05
C HIS A 270 10.61 19.17 -18.10
N VAL A 271 10.07 18.90 -19.29
CA VAL A 271 8.67 18.43 -19.40
C VAL A 271 8.50 17.04 -18.77
N SER A 272 9.44 16.13 -18.96
CA SER A 272 9.40 14.81 -18.32
C SER A 272 9.50 14.91 -16.79
N PHE A 273 10.38 15.78 -16.29
CA PHE A 273 10.53 16.04 -14.86
C PHE A 273 9.28 16.71 -14.23
N GLU A 274 8.72 17.73 -14.88
CA GLU A 274 7.48 18.38 -14.47
C GLU A 274 6.34 17.35 -14.36
N LEU A 275 6.19 16.51 -15.39
CA LEU A 275 5.17 15.47 -15.43
C LEU A 275 5.37 14.44 -14.31
N SER A 276 6.60 14.00 -14.08
CA SER A 276 6.96 13.09 -12.98
C SER A 276 6.53 13.66 -11.62
N ASN A 277 6.81 14.94 -11.36
CA ASN A 277 6.42 15.62 -10.13
C ASN A 277 4.90 15.76 -9.95
N GLN A 278 4.14 15.91 -11.04
CA GLN A 278 2.68 15.95 -10.94
C GLN A 278 2.11 14.55 -10.71
N LEU A 279 2.64 13.53 -11.40
CA LEU A 279 2.22 12.14 -11.22
C LEU A 279 2.52 11.64 -9.81
N SER A 280 3.70 11.95 -9.25
CA SER A 280 4.08 11.49 -7.91
C SER A 280 3.20 12.06 -6.79
N LYS A 281 2.53 13.19 -6.99
CA LYS A 281 1.55 13.73 -6.03
C LYS A 281 0.26 12.92 -5.95
N HIS A 282 -0.08 12.21 -7.03
CA HIS A 282 -1.41 11.63 -7.20
C HIS A 282 -1.40 10.11 -7.35
N ILE A 283 -0.40 9.54 -8.03
CA ILE A 283 -0.40 8.13 -8.38
C ILE A 283 -0.37 7.23 -7.14
N PHE A 284 0.38 7.62 -6.11
CA PHE A 284 0.45 6.87 -4.86
C PHE A 284 -0.89 6.84 -4.13
N GLU A 285 -1.59 7.97 -4.08
CA GLU A 285 -2.94 8.05 -3.49
C GLU A 285 -3.94 7.18 -4.28
N TRP A 286 -3.88 7.22 -5.60
CA TRP A 286 -4.79 6.44 -6.46
C TRP A 286 -4.53 4.94 -6.29
N MET A 287 -3.26 4.54 -6.30
CA MET A 287 -2.86 3.14 -6.09
C MET A 287 -3.24 2.65 -4.70
N ASP A 288 -2.99 3.45 -3.66
CA ASP A 288 -3.37 3.10 -2.29
C ASP A 288 -4.88 2.87 -2.18
N THR A 289 -5.68 3.78 -2.74
CA THR A 289 -7.14 3.64 -2.73
C THR A 289 -7.61 2.38 -3.46
N ILE A 290 -7.13 2.15 -4.70
CA ILE A 290 -7.54 1.00 -5.51
C ILE A 290 -7.15 -0.32 -4.83
N ILE A 291 -5.92 -0.44 -4.33
CA ILE A 291 -5.42 -1.66 -3.71
C ILE A 291 -6.12 -1.92 -2.37
N ASN A 292 -6.42 -0.88 -1.58
CA ASN A 292 -7.15 -1.02 -0.33
C ASN A 292 -8.59 -1.50 -0.56
N GLU A 293 -9.31 -0.95 -1.53
CA GLU A 293 -10.67 -1.42 -1.86
C GLU A 293 -10.65 -2.86 -2.41
N PHE A 294 -9.72 -3.16 -3.32
CA PHE A 294 -9.54 -4.53 -3.80
C PHE A 294 -9.23 -5.52 -2.67
N SER A 295 -8.37 -5.13 -1.73
CA SER A 295 -8.02 -5.96 -0.56
C SER A 295 -9.22 -6.27 0.33
N LYS A 296 -10.15 -5.32 0.50
CA LYS A 296 -11.42 -5.54 1.21
C LYS A 296 -12.29 -6.56 0.49
N LEU A 297 -12.43 -6.42 -0.84
CA LEU A 297 -13.21 -7.36 -1.66
C LEU A 297 -12.63 -8.77 -1.65
N VAL A 298 -11.31 -8.91 -1.75
CA VAL A 298 -10.60 -10.19 -1.62
C VAL A 298 -10.87 -10.81 -0.26
N SER A 299 -10.69 -10.04 0.82
CA SER A 299 -10.91 -10.51 2.20
C SER A 299 -12.34 -11.04 2.39
N LYS A 300 -13.33 -10.32 1.87
CA LYS A 300 -14.75 -10.73 1.89
C LYS A 300 -14.96 -12.04 1.13
N LYS A 301 -14.41 -12.16 -0.08
CA LYS A 301 -14.55 -13.38 -0.89
C LYS A 301 -13.86 -14.59 -0.28
N ILE A 302 -12.68 -14.39 0.34
CA ILE A 302 -12.00 -15.44 1.11
C ILE A 302 -12.88 -15.92 2.26
N ASN A 303 -13.49 -14.99 3.00
CA ASN A 303 -14.39 -15.31 4.11
C ASN A 303 -15.55 -16.21 3.64
N GLU A 304 -16.22 -15.87 2.53
CA GLU A 304 -17.27 -16.72 1.95
C GLU A 304 -16.78 -18.16 1.71
N LYS A 305 -15.57 -18.33 1.17
CA LYS A 305 -14.99 -19.66 0.92
C LYS A 305 -14.63 -20.41 2.21
N ILE A 306 -14.09 -19.72 3.23
CA ILE A 306 -13.79 -20.29 4.54
C ILE A 306 -15.06 -20.81 5.22
N VAL A 307 -16.13 -20.02 5.21
CA VAL A 307 -17.43 -20.40 5.79
C VAL A 307 -17.95 -21.68 5.12
N ILE A 308 -17.91 -21.74 3.78
CA ILE A 308 -18.38 -22.90 3.02
C ILE A 308 -17.61 -24.16 3.42
N ILE A 309 -16.27 -24.13 3.42
CA ILE A 309 -15.49 -25.33 3.66
C ILE A 309 -15.48 -25.76 5.12
N LYS A 310 -15.44 -24.83 6.09
CA LYS A 310 -15.50 -25.19 7.51
C LYS A 310 -16.86 -25.78 7.88
N SER A 311 -17.95 -25.27 7.29
CA SER A 311 -19.29 -25.84 7.47
C SER A 311 -19.38 -27.25 6.87
N ALA A 312 -18.88 -27.46 5.65
CA ALA A 312 -18.88 -28.77 5.00
C ALA A 312 -18.00 -29.82 5.73
N LEU A 313 -16.83 -29.40 6.24
CA LEU A 313 -15.97 -30.26 7.07
C LEU A 313 -16.66 -30.72 8.34
N LYS A 314 -17.44 -29.82 8.95
CA LYS A 314 -18.19 -30.12 10.17
C LYS A 314 -19.30 -31.14 9.92
N GLU A 315 -20.06 -31.02 8.83
CA GLU A 315 -21.08 -32.02 8.46
C GLU A 315 -20.49 -33.44 8.36
N CYS A 316 -19.20 -33.56 8.03
CA CYS A 316 -18.50 -34.84 7.95
C CYS A 316 -18.06 -35.40 9.31
N SER A 317 -17.92 -34.58 10.36
CA SER A 317 -17.39 -35.00 11.65
C SER A 317 -18.43 -35.63 12.59
N PHE A 318 -19.73 -35.48 12.30
CA PHE A 318 -20.84 -36.04 13.08
C PHE A 318 -20.97 -37.59 13.10
N GLY A 319 -19.94 -38.32 12.68
CA GLY A 319 -19.91 -39.80 12.70
C GLY A 319 -19.61 -40.43 14.06
N ASP A 320 -18.97 -39.71 14.99
CA ASP A 320 -18.56 -40.25 16.31
C ASP A 320 -19.39 -39.64 17.45
N ILE A 321 -20.47 -40.34 17.82
CA ILE A 321 -21.51 -39.90 18.76
C ILE A 321 -21.06 -39.92 20.25
N SER A 322 -19.86 -40.42 20.56
CA SER A 322 -19.44 -40.74 21.95
C SER A 322 -18.82 -39.60 22.77
N ILE A 323 -18.64 -38.38 22.22
CA ILE A 323 -17.86 -37.30 22.88
C ILE A 323 -18.75 -36.23 23.58
N LYS A 324 -20.07 -36.22 23.34
CA LYS A 324 -20.92 -35.04 23.61
C LYS A 324 -21.21 -34.66 25.06
N GLU A 325 -21.06 -35.55 26.06
CA GLU A 325 -21.50 -35.23 27.43
C GLU A 325 -20.42 -34.55 28.31
N ASN A 326 -19.12 -34.69 27.99
CA ASN A 326 -18.04 -33.99 28.70
C ASN A 326 -17.52 -32.73 27.97
N SER A 327 -17.88 -32.52 26.70
CA SER A 327 -17.34 -31.42 25.89
C SER A 327 -17.92 -30.04 26.24
N THR A 328 -19.15 -29.98 26.76
CA THR A 328 -19.86 -28.70 26.99
C THR A 328 -19.36 -27.98 28.25
N SER A 329 -19.00 -28.73 29.31
CA SER A 329 -18.39 -28.16 30.51
C SER A 329 -17.00 -27.60 30.21
N ASP A 330 -16.20 -28.34 29.45
CA ASP A 330 -14.83 -27.96 29.08
C ASP A 330 -14.82 -26.75 28.14
N LEU A 331 -15.77 -26.71 27.19
CA LEU A 331 -16.01 -25.54 26.36
C LEU A 331 -16.34 -24.30 27.20
N ARG A 332 -17.26 -24.45 28.16
CA ARG A 332 -17.67 -23.36 29.04
C ARG A 332 -16.50 -22.82 29.86
N GLU A 333 -15.64 -23.70 30.35
CA GLU A 333 -14.43 -23.30 31.09
C GLU A 333 -13.46 -22.51 30.20
N GLU A 334 -13.18 -22.98 28.98
CA GLU A 334 -12.30 -22.28 28.04
C GLU A 334 -12.84 -20.92 27.60
N LEU A 335 -14.15 -20.81 27.35
CA LEU A 335 -14.79 -19.53 27.04
C LEU A 335 -14.69 -18.55 28.21
N MET A 336 -14.95 -19.02 29.44
CA MET A 336 -14.82 -18.18 30.64
C MET A 336 -13.37 -17.75 30.89
N LYS A 337 -12.39 -18.60 30.58
CA LYS A 337 -10.97 -18.26 30.62
C LYS A 337 -10.64 -17.17 29.59
N LEU A 338 -11.06 -17.34 28.34
CA LEU A 338 -10.84 -16.36 27.28
C LEU A 338 -11.43 -14.99 27.65
N ILE A 339 -12.65 -14.96 28.19
CA ILE A 339 -13.29 -13.72 28.65
C ILE A 339 -12.44 -13.03 29.72
N LYS A 340 -12.01 -13.76 30.76
CA LYS A 340 -11.18 -13.21 31.85
C LYS A 340 -9.80 -12.72 31.38
N GLU A 341 -9.22 -13.38 30.39
CA GLU A 341 -7.95 -12.96 29.78
C GLU A 341 -8.14 -11.66 28.98
N THR A 342 -9.25 -11.55 28.25
CA THR A 342 -9.56 -10.39 27.41
C THR A 342 -9.94 -9.16 28.24
N GLU A 343 -10.65 -9.33 29.36
CA GLU A 343 -10.97 -8.25 30.32
C GLU A 343 -9.73 -7.51 30.85
N LYS A 344 -8.56 -8.16 30.84
CA LYS A 344 -7.30 -7.60 31.38
C LYS A 344 -6.45 -6.86 30.35
N ILE A 345 -6.83 -6.88 29.07
CA ILE A 345 -6.07 -6.22 28.01
C ILE A 345 -6.27 -4.72 28.15
N GLU A 346 -5.18 -3.95 28.14
CA GLU A 346 -5.18 -2.48 28.17
C GLU A 346 -4.67 -1.91 26.84
N LEU A 347 -5.12 -0.70 26.51
CA LEU A 347 -4.56 0.05 25.41
C LEU A 347 -3.10 0.39 25.70
N LYS A 348 -2.28 0.44 24.65
CA LYS A 348 -0.89 0.87 24.74
C LYS A 348 -0.77 2.30 24.23
N LYS A 349 0.15 3.07 24.82
CA LYS A 349 0.48 4.42 24.36
C LYS A 349 0.92 4.41 22.90
N GLU A 350 0.26 5.21 22.09
CA GLU A 350 0.58 5.42 20.68
C GLU A 350 1.38 6.72 20.47
N PHE A 351 2.12 6.78 19.37
CA PHE A 351 2.91 7.94 18.96
C PHE A 351 2.54 8.37 17.54
N ALA A 352 2.24 9.65 17.37
CA ALA A 352 1.91 10.28 16.09
C ALA A 352 2.91 11.39 15.79
N TYR A 353 3.29 11.52 14.51
CA TYR A 353 4.31 12.47 14.06
C TYR A 353 4.22 12.60 12.54
N LEU A 354 3.96 13.82 12.06
CA LEU A 354 4.00 14.12 10.64
C LEU A 354 5.42 14.51 10.25
N SER A 355 6.00 13.79 9.28
CA SER A 355 7.27 14.21 8.70
C SER A 355 7.07 15.52 7.93
N VAL A 356 7.74 16.57 8.38
CA VAL A 356 7.73 17.88 7.72
C VAL A 356 8.99 17.99 6.88
N ASP A 357 8.84 18.34 5.61
CA ASP A 357 9.94 18.46 4.66
C ASP A 357 10.96 19.52 5.14
N THR A 358 12.13 19.05 5.56
CA THR A 358 13.31 19.85 5.84
C THR A 358 14.29 19.89 4.66
N ASP A 359 14.11 19.02 3.67
CA ASP A 359 15.06 18.64 2.63
C ASP A 359 14.68 19.19 1.26
N TYR A 360 14.24 20.45 1.23
CA TYR A 360 14.08 21.18 -0.02
C TYR A 360 15.38 21.94 -0.35
N ASP A 361 16.35 21.36 -1.07
CA ASP A 361 17.52 22.14 -1.52
C ASP A 361 17.12 23.08 -2.67
N SER A 362 16.87 24.32 -2.30
CA SER A 362 16.61 25.42 -3.21
C SER A 362 17.79 26.37 -3.25
N SER A 363 19.02 25.86 -3.34
CA SER A 363 20.22 26.61 -3.69
C SER A 363 20.16 27.18 -5.13
N TYR A 364 19.02 27.75 -5.51
CA TYR A 364 18.86 28.62 -6.66
C TYR A 364 19.79 29.82 -6.48
N ARG A 365 20.56 30.10 -7.54
CA ARG A 365 21.63 31.10 -7.54
C ARG A 365 21.03 32.51 -7.59
N PHE A 366 20.69 33.08 -6.43
CA PHE A 366 20.10 34.42 -6.37
C PHE A 366 21.16 35.47 -6.71
N THR A 367 20.81 36.45 -7.55
CA THR A 367 21.67 37.61 -7.85
C THR A 367 21.38 38.81 -6.94
N SER A 368 20.55 38.62 -5.92
CA SER A 368 20.12 39.65 -4.96
C SER A 368 19.93 39.04 -3.58
N GLU A 369 20.57 39.64 -2.57
CA GLU A 369 20.43 39.24 -1.17
C GLU A 369 18.97 39.33 -0.68
N SER A 370 18.26 40.40 -1.06
CA SER A 370 16.86 40.61 -0.66
C SER A 370 15.95 39.50 -1.17
N LYS A 371 16.11 39.08 -2.43
CA LYS A 371 15.33 37.97 -3.01
C LYS A 371 15.68 36.63 -2.37
N CYS A 372 16.97 36.42 -2.05
CA CYS A 372 17.44 35.26 -1.31
C CYS A 372 16.79 35.18 0.07
N ARG A 373 16.75 36.30 0.81
CA ARG A 373 16.15 36.42 2.14
C ARG A 373 14.63 36.21 2.13
N GLU A 374 13.93 36.76 1.14
CA GLU A 374 12.50 36.59 0.97
C GLU A 374 12.14 35.12 0.69
N ALA A 375 12.88 34.45 -0.20
CA ALA A 375 12.71 33.03 -0.48
C ALA A 375 12.94 32.16 0.77
N ALA A 376 14.00 32.46 1.53
CA ALA A 376 14.29 31.80 2.81
C ALA A 376 13.17 32.01 3.83
N GLY A 377 12.66 33.24 3.97
CA GLY A 377 11.56 33.58 4.87
C GLY A 377 10.25 32.88 4.52
N ASN A 378 9.90 32.82 3.23
CA ASN A 378 8.71 32.10 2.75
C ASN A 378 8.82 30.60 3.02
N ARG A 379 10.01 30.01 2.91
CA ARG A 379 10.22 28.61 3.26
C ARG A 379 10.11 28.36 4.75
N LEU A 380 10.79 29.18 5.55
CA LEU A 380 10.72 29.11 7.01
C LEU A 380 9.25 29.24 7.50
N TRP A 381 8.49 30.17 6.92
CA TRP A 381 7.07 30.32 7.19
C TRP A 381 6.30 29.05 6.83
N ARG A 382 6.52 28.44 5.65
CA ARG A 382 5.78 27.24 5.23
C ARG A 382 6.03 26.06 6.16
N PHE A 383 7.28 25.90 6.62
CA PHE A 383 7.63 24.90 7.61
C PHE A 383 6.84 25.13 8.91
N PHE A 384 6.91 26.35 9.45
CA PHE A 384 6.22 26.71 10.69
C PHE A 384 4.70 26.54 10.58
N ASP A 385 4.09 26.99 9.48
CA ASP A 385 2.67 26.86 9.21
C ASP A 385 2.24 25.39 9.10
N THR A 386 3.04 24.54 8.45
CA THR A 386 2.79 23.10 8.40
C THR A 386 2.78 22.48 9.79
N CYS A 387 3.76 22.84 10.63
CA CYS A 387 3.83 22.39 12.03
C CYS A 387 2.60 22.85 12.84
N GLN A 388 2.16 24.10 12.67
CA GLN A 388 0.97 24.62 13.35
C GLN A 388 -0.32 23.95 12.88
N ASN A 389 -0.49 23.81 11.56
CA ASN A 389 -1.66 23.19 10.95
C ASN A 389 -1.85 21.74 11.43
N TYR A 390 -0.77 21.01 11.69
CA TYR A 390 -0.83 19.66 12.24
C TYR A 390 -1.52 19.57 13.62
N PHE A 391 -1.57 20.66 14.38
CA PHE A 391 -2.30 20.72 15.66
C PHE A 391 -3.67 21.40 15.55
N SER A 392 -4.08 21.82 14.34
CA SER A 392 -5.34 22.50 14.10
C SER A 392 -6.46 21.51 13.76
N LEU A 393 -7.64 21.72 14.35
CA LEU A 393 -8.86 20.97 14.02
C LEU A 393 -9.33 21.19 12.58
N SER A 394 -8.98 22.33 11.96
CA SER A 394 -9.37 22.66 10.59
C SER A 394 -8.56 21.93 9.52
N TYR A 395 -7.46 21.26 9.89
CA TYR A 395 -6.59 20.57 8.95
C TYR A 395 -6.94 19.08 8.89
N ALA A 396 -7.04 18.54 7.67
CA ALA A 396 -7.50 17.17 7.45
C ALA A 396 -6.53 16.13 8.03
N THR A 397 -5.23 16.36 7.89
CA THR A 397 -4.15 15.49 8.37
C THR A 397 -3.55 16.07 9.64
N ASN A 398 -4.32 16.09 10.72
CA ASN A 398 -3.86 16.60 12.02
C ASN A 398 -3.53 15.45 12.99
N ILE A 399 -2.90 15.79 14.12
CA ILE A 399 -2.47 14.81 15.13
C ILE A 399 -3.63 13.98 15.70
N SER A 400 -4.84 14.55 15.80
CA SER A 400 -6.02 13.82 16.28
C SER A 400 -6.41 12.72 15.30
N GLU A 401 -6.38 13.00 14.00
CA GLU A 401 -6.66 12.01 12.95
C GLU A 401 -5.63 10.87 12.98
N GLU A 402 -4.34 11.17 13.07
CA GLU A 402 -3.30 10.13 13.16
C GLU A 402 -3.43 9.27 14.43
N LEU A 403 -3.64 9.90 15.59
CA LEU A 403 -3.85 9.17 16.85
C LEU A 403 -5.13 8.33 16.80
N THR A 404 -6.19 8.86 16.19
CA THR A 404 -7.46 8.14 15.99
C THR A 404 -7.22 6.85 15.23
N GLN A 405 -6.52 6.91 14.10
CA GLN A 405 -6.23 5.73 13.28
C GLN A 405 -5.43 4.67 14.07
N LYS A 406 -4.42 5.10 14.84
CA LYS A 406 -3.60 4.20 15.67
C LYS A 406 -4.41 3.50 16.76
N TYR A 407 -5.18 4.24 17.54
CA TYR A 407 -6.01 3.65 18.60
C TYR A 407 -7.17 2.83 18.03
N TYR A 408 -7.80 3.25 16.93
CA TYR A 408 -8.80 2.46 16.22
C TYR A 408 -8.24 1.11 15.79
N TYR A 409 -7.06 1.10 15.16
CA TYR A 409 -6.39 -0.14 14.75
C TYR A 409 -6.09 -1.05 15.95
N GLN A 410 -5.59 -0.47 17.04
CA GLN A 410 -5.31 -1.20 18.27
C GLN A 410 -6.58 -1.86 18.85
N VAL A 411 -7.69 -1.12 18.93
CA VAL A 411 -8.97 -1.64 19.43
C VAL A 411 -9.51 -2.76 18.53
N ASN A 412 -9.54 -2.58 17.20
CA ASN A 412 -10.02 -3.63 16.30
C ASN A 412 -9.18 -4.91 16.42
N ASN A 413 -7.86 -4.80 16.50
CA ASN A 413 -6.98 -5.96 16.64
C ASN A 413 -7.27 -6.76 17.92
N ILE A 414 -7.57 -6.09 19.03
CA ILE A 414 -7.94 -6.76 20.28
C ILE A 414 -9.25 -7.55 20.09
N PHE A 415 -10.26 -6.94 19.48
CA PHE A 415 -11.54 -7.61 19.23
C PHE A 415 -11.43 -8.74 18.19
N ASP A 416 -10.60 -8.57 17.16
CA ASP A 416 -10.32 -9.59 16.15
C ASP A 416 -9.57 -10.79 16.72
N ASP A 417 -8.61 -10.56 17.61
CA ASP A 417 -7.93 -11.62 18.35
C ASP A 417 -8.90 -12.37 19.27
N PHE A 418 -9.75 -11.65 20.00
CA PHE A 418 -10.79 -12.26 20.82
C PHE A 418 -11.74 -13.13 19.99
N LYS A 419 -12.29 -12.58 18.90
CA LYS A 419 -13.18 -13.31 17.96
C LYS A 419 -12.49 -14.55 17.39
N THR A 420 -11.23 -14.44 16.99
CA THR A 420 -10.45 -15.55 16.45
C THR A 420 -10.18 -16.63 17.49
N LYS A 421 -9.85 -16.25 18.73
CA LYS A 421 -9.67 -17.20 19.83
C LYS A 421 -10.99 -17.90 20.18
N LEU A 422 -12.11 -17.17 20.19
CA LEU A 422 -13.43 -17.74 20.39
C LEU A 422 -13.74 -18.79 19.31
N GLN A 423 -13.55 -18.46 18.03
CA GLN A 423 -13.73 -19.41 16.92
C GLN A 423 -12.84 -20.65 17.06
N LYS A 424 -11.58 -20.49 17.47
CA LYS A 424 -10.65 -21.62 17.71
C LYS A 424 -11.14 -22.56 18.82
N ILE A 425 -11.72 -22.01 19.89
CA ILE A 425 -12.33 -22.81 20.95
C ILE A 425 -13.49 -23.63 20.36
N TYR A 426 -14.40 -22.99 19.62
CA TYR A 426 -15.51 -23.69 18.96
C TYR A 426 -15.05 -24.77 17.98
N ASP A 427 -13.98 -24.50 17.22
CA ASP A 427 -13.36 -25.46 16.31
C ASP A 427 -12.77 -26.67 17.03
N LYS A 428 -12.14 -26.45 18.19
CA LYS A 428 -11.57 -27.51 19.04
C LYS A 428 -12.64 -28.48 19.54
N PHE A 429 -13.81 -27.96 19.89
CA PHE A 429 -14.95 -28.76 20.40
C PHE A 429 -15.96 -29.16 19.31
N GLU A 430 -15.67 -28.86 18.03
CA GLU A 430 -16.52 -29.15 16.87
C GLU A 430 -17.98 -28.63 16.98
N MET A 431 -18.18 -27.51 17.66
CA MET A 431 -19.51 -26.93 17.88
C MET A 431 -19.95 -25.95 16.78
N GLU A 432 -21.25 -25.62 16.71
CA GLU A 432 -21.71 -24.50 15.86
C GLU A 432 -21.18 -23.21 16.44
N TYR A 433 -20.60 -22.36 15.58
CA TYR A 433 -20.32 -21.00 16.01
C TYR A 433 -21.64 -20.37 16.47
N PRO A 434 -21.60 -19.58 17.54
CA PRO A 434 -22.81 -18.95 18.02
C PRO A 434 -23.35 -18.07 16.90
N ASN A 435 -24.58 -18.34 16.46
CA ASN A 435 -25.31 -17.52 15.50
C ASN A 435 -25.86 -16.26 16.22
N ALA A 436 -24.97 -15.61 16.97
CA ALA A 436 -25.24 -14.48 17.82
C ALA A 436 -24.50 -13.29 17.24
N THR A 437 -25.22 -12.45 16.52
CA THR A 437 -24.77 -11.10 16.27
C THR A 437 -24.90 -10.32 17.57
N ILE A 438 -23.78 -9.98 18.20
CA ILE A 438 -23.81 -9.15 19.41
C ILE A 438 -23.84 -7.70 18.97
N GLN A 439 -24.91 -7.01 19.35
CA GLN A 439 -25.04 -5.57 19.20
C GLN A 439 -24.90 -4.94 20.57
N THR A 440 -23.81 -4.18 20.77
CA THR A 440 -23.65 -3.38 21.98
C THR A 440 -23.71 -1.90 21.67
N THR A 441 -24.09 -1.09 22.66
CA THR A 441 -24.11 0.36 22.53
C THR A 441 -23.06 0.99 23.45
N VAL A 442 -22.17 1.81 22.88
CA VAL A 442 -21.30 2.71 23.66
C VAL A 442 -21.57 4.13 23.20
N LYS A 443 -22.02 4.97 24.15
CA LYS A 443 -22.63 6.27 23.88
C LYS A 443 -23.83 6.13 22.93
N SER A 444 -23.65 6.37 21.63
CA SER A 444 -24.68 6.39 20.58
C SER A 444 -24.40 5.42 19.41
N LYS A 445 -23.29 4.68 19.44
CA LYS A 445 -22.93 3.73 18.37
C LYS A 445 -23.32 2.31 18.72
N ILE A 446 -23.91 1.64 17.74
CA ILE A 446 -24.16 0.21 17.75
C ILE A 446 -22.94 -0.47 17.16
N VAL A 447 -22.20 -1.18 18.01
CA VAL A 447 -21.11 -2.04 17.60
C VAL A 447 -21.66 -3.43 17.38
N THR A 448 -21.49 -3.96 16.16
CA THR A 448 -22.03 -5.25 15.75
C THR A 448 -20.89 -6.23 15.54
N ILE A 449 -20.87 -7.32 16.29
CA ILE A 449 -19.90 -8.41 16.13
C ILE A 449 -20.64 -9.67 15.69
N ASP A 450 -20.34 -10.11 14.47
CA ASP A 450 -20.74 -11.42 13.97
C ASP A 450 -19.60 -12.42 14.22
N PHE A 451 -19.84 -13.36 15.13
CA PHE A 451 -18.88 -14.42 15.48
C PHE A 451 -18.86 -15.57 14.47
N ALA A 452 -19.86 -15.69 13.60
CA ALA A 452 -19.89 -16.68 12.52
C ALA A 452 -19.10 -16.20 11.29
N SER A 453 -18.99 -14.89 11.08
CA SER A 453 -18.12 -14.31 10.04
C SER A 453 -16.63 -14.50 10.37
N PHE A 454 -15.77 -14.73 9.39
CA PHE A 454 -14.30 -14.71 9.54
C PHE A 454 -13.65 -13.42 9.05
N GLU A 455 -14.43 -12.43 8.62
CA GLU A 455 -13.92 -11.09 8.30
C GLU A 455 -13.30 -10.43 9.54
N ARG A 456 -12.28 -9.59 9.27
CA ARG A 456 -11.76 -8.63 10.25
C ARG A 456 -12.88 -7.69 10.67
N LEU A 457 -12.95 -7.40 11.96
CA LEU A 457 -13.93 -6.52 12.55
C LEU A 457 -13.61 -5.08 12.16
N SER A 458 -14.65 -4.36 11.76
CA SER A 458 -14.62 -2.90 11.62
C SER A 458 -15.69 -2.34 12.54
N LEU A 459 -15.28 -1.87 13.71
CA LEU A 459 -16.22 -1.44 14.77
C LEU A 459 -16.86 -0.06 14.48
N ASN A 460 -16.42 0.63 13.42
CA ASN A 460 -16.86 1.98 13.02
C ASN A 460 -16.91 2.98 14.20
N ILE A 461 -15.83 2.99 15.00
CA ILE A 461 -15.64 3.84 16.19
C ILE A 461 -14.63 5.00 15.96
N ASN A 462 -14.17 5.20 14.72
CA ASN A 462 -13.17 6.23 14.39
C ASN A 462 -13.64 7.63 14.82
N PHE A 463 -14.90 7.94 14.53
CA PHE A 463 -15.46 9.25 14.86
C PHE A 463 -15.46 9.48 16.38
N GLU A 464 -15.85 8.49 17.17
CA GLU A 464 -15.91 8.61 18.63
C GLU A 464 -14.53 8.76 19.26
N ILE A 465 -13.54 8.03 18.76
CA ILE A 465 -12.15 8.16 19.21
C ILE A 465 -11.63 9.56 18.86
N ARG A 466 -11.90 10.05 17.65
CA ARG A 466 -11.49 11.39 17.20
C ARG A 466 -12.11 12.49 18.05
N GLU A 467 -13.41 12.43 18.31
CA GLU A 467 -14.10 13.39 19.16
C GLU A 467 -13.51 13.39 20.58
N LEU A 468 -13.24 12.21 21.14
CA LEU A 468 -12.60 12.11 22.45
C LEU A 468 -11.20 12.75 22.47
N ILE A 469 -10.39 12.55 21.44
CA ILE A 469 -9.06 13.16 21.34
C ILE A 469 -9.18 14.67 21.14
N ASN A 470 -10.08 15.14 20.27
CA ASN A 470 -10.34 16.57 20.08
C ASN A 470 -10.71 17.23 21.42
N GLU A 471 -11.74 16.72 22.10
CA GLU A 471 -12.27 17.27 23.36
C GLU A 471 -11.25 17.25 24.51
N ASN A 472 -10.39 16.23 24.58
CA ASN A 472 -9.52 16.02 25.76
C ASN A 472 -8.06 16.38 25.51
N VAL A 473 -7.65 16.61 24.26
CA VAL A 473 -6.26 16.97 23.91
C VAL A 473 -6.23 18.36 23.29
N LEU A 474 -6.92 18.58 22.17
CA LEU A 474 -6.77 19.80 21.37
C LEU A 474 -7.69 20.95 21.80
N GLU A 475 -8.87 20.64 22.33
CA GLU A 475 -9.85 21.62 22.78
C GLU A 475 -9.67 21.98 24.26
N TYR A 476 -10.37 23.04 24.69
CA TYR A 476 -10.45 23.50 26.08
C TYR A 476 -9.12 23.91 26.75
N GLY A 477 -8.10 24.25 25.96
CA GLY A 477 -6.85 24.84 26.46
C GLY A 477 -5.95 23.87 27.22
N ARG A 478 -6.15 22.55 27.08
CA ARG A 478 -5.26 21.52 27.65
C ARG A 478 -3.94 21.42 26.91
N PHE A 479 -3.97 21.66 25.61
CA PHE A 479 -2.79 21.78 24.78
C PHE A 479 -2.81 23.11 24.03
N ASN A 480 -1.67 23.79 24.01
CA ASN A 480 -1.47 24.98 23.21
C ASN A 480 -0.13 24.87 22.51
N TYR A 481 -0.16 24.72 21.18
CA TYR A 481 1.07 24.58 20.40
C TYR A 481 1.99 25.79 20.53
N ASN A 482 1.47 26.98 20.89
CA ASN A 482 2.29 28.18 21.10
C ASN A 482 3.24 28.05 22.31
N ASP A 483 2.98 27.10 23.21
CA ASP A 483 3.87 26.81 24.35
C ASP A 483 5.14 26.05 23.91
N TYR A 484 5.16 25.56 22.66
CA TYR A 484 6.20 24.68 22.11
C TYR A 484 6.80 25.20 20.79
N LEU A 485 5.96 25.78 19.92
CA LEU A 485 6.34 26.25 18.59
C LEU A 485 6.66 27.75 18.63
N GLU A 486 7.91 28.08 18.33
CA GLU A 486 8.36 29.47 18.21
C GLU A 486 8.87 29.74 16.78
N TYR A 487 8.41 30.84 16.18
CA TYR A 487 8.88 31.26 14.86
C TYR A 487 10.21 32.01 14.99
N ASP A 488 11.30 31.38 14.58
CA ASP A 488 12.64 31.96 14.69
C ASP A 488 13.16 32.50 13.34
N ARG A 489 13.14 33.83 13.17
CA ARG A 489 13.70 34.49 11.98
C ARG A 489 15.23 34.40 11.90
N GLU A 490 15.92 34.17 13.02
CA GLU A 490 17.37 34.02 13.07
C GLU A 490 17.82 32.66 12.53
N ALA A 491 16.88 31.75 12.26
CA ALA A 491 17.13 30.48 11.58
C ALA A 491 17.60 30.65 10.12
N ILE A 492 17.53 31.86 9.55
CA ILE A 492 17.96 32.17 8.18
C ILE A 492 19.41 32.62 8.16
N GLU A 493 20.28 31.79 7.63
CA GLU A 493 21.68 32.14 7.35
C GLU A 493 21.85 32.40 5.84
N ILE A 494 22.38 33.57 5.47
CA ILE A 494 22.66 33.94 4.08
C ILE A 494 24.17 34.04 3.90
N TRP A 495 24.70 33.40 2.87
CA TRP A 495 26.07 33.60 2.42
C TRP A 495 26.11 34.05 0.97
N SER A 496 27.24 34.63 0.60
CA SER A 496 27.53 35.00 -0.78
C SER A 496 28.76 34.27 -1.28
N SER A 497 28.77 34.00 -2.57
CA SER A 497 29.93 33.49 -3.31
C SER A 497 30.07 34.26 -4.61
N LEU A 498 31.28 34.29 -5.16
CA LEU A 498 31.52 34.85 -6.48
C LEU A 498 31.29 33.74 -7.52
N ASP A 499 30.59 34.07 -8.60
CA ASP A 499 30.31 33.17 -9.71
C ASP A 499 30.52 33.94 -11.02
N TRP A 500 30.71 33.22 -12.13
CA TRP A 500 31.02 33.81 -13.42
C TRP A 500 29.90 33.53 -14.41
N LYS A 501 29.49 34.54 -15.17
CA LYS A 501 28.53 34.38 -16.27
C LYS A 501 28.98 35.15 -17.51
N LYS A 502 28.55 34.69 -18.68
CA LYS A 502 28.75 35.41 -19.93
C LYS A 502 27.96 36.73 -19.91
N GLY A 503 28.65 37.84 -20.10
CA GLY A 503 28.06 39.16 -20.25
C GLY A 503 27.47 39.40 -21.62
N ILE A 504 26.77 40.53 -21.78
CA ILE A 504 26.10 40.97 -23.02
C ILE A 504 27.08 41.08 -24.22
N PHE A 505 28.38 41.12 -23.96
CA PHE A 505 29.44 41.17 -24.99
C PHE A 505 30.33 39.90 -25.03
N GLY A 506 29.83 38.76 -24.52
CA GLY A 506 30.53 37.47 -24.59
C GLY A 506 31.75 37.30 -23.67
N ARG A 507 32.07 38.32 -22.86
CA ARG A 507 33.12 38.28 -21.83
C ARG A 507 32.58 37.69 -20.53
N ASP A 508 33.43 36.99 -19.80
CA ASP A 508 33.06 36.51 -18.47
C ASP A 508 32.96 37.71 -17.51
N ILE A 509 31.81 37.84 -16.88
CA ILE A 509 31.50 38.85 -15.88
C ILE A 509 31.32 38.14 -14.54
N GLU A 510 32.12 38.56 -13.57
CA GLU A 510 31.99 38.17 -12.18
C GLU A 510 30.71 38.78 -11.60
N TYR A 511 29.90 37.97 -10.92
CA TYR A 511 28.73 38.44 -10.20
C TYR A 511 28.62 37.76 -8.84
N THR A 512 28.06 38.48 -7.87
CA THR A 512 27.78 37.94 -6.55
C THR A 512 26.53 37.08 -6.61
N LYS A 513 26.69 35.82 -6.21
CA LYS A 513 25.63 34.85 -5.99
C LYS A 513 25.33 34.79 -4.50
N TYR A 514 24.05 34.77 -4.15
CA TYR A 514 23.56 34.60 -2.79
C TYR A 514 22.88 33.24 -2.65
N SER A 515 23.05 32.64 -1.48
CA SER A 515 22.43 31.37 -1.09
C SER A 515 22.07 31.42 0.39
N TYR A 516 21.19 30.54 0.83
CA TYR A 516 20.76 30.48 2.22
C TYR A 516 20.70 29.06 2.77
N SER A 517 20.79 28.95 4.09
CA SER A 517 20.60 27.75 4.89
C SER A 517 19.56 28.06 5.93
N LEU A 518 18.74 27.06 6.26
CA LEU A 518 17.74 27.15 7.31
C LEU A 518 18.11 26.19 8.43
N ARG A 519 18.21 26.72 9.65
CA ARG A 519 18.44 25.91 10.85
C ARG A 519 17.11 25.51 11.46
N PHE A 520 16.53 24.40 11.00
CA PHE A 520 15.23 23.93 11.50
C PHE A 520 15.26 23.32 12.91
N SER A 521 16.44 23.00 13.45
CA SER A 521 16.58 22.20 14.67
C SER A 521 15.81 22.74 15.89
N GLY A 522 15.74 24.06 16.07
CA GLY A 522 14.98 24.69 17.16
C GLY A 522 13.47 24.44 17.04
N MET A 523 12.90 24.80 15.89
CA MET A 523 11.46 24.60 15.64
C MET A 523 11.08 23.13 15.57
N LEU A 524 11.93 22.29 14.98
CA LEU A 524 11.70 20.85 14.88
C LEU A 524 11.66 20.19 16.26
N ASN A 525 12.56 20.57 17.17
CA ASN A 525 12.54 20.10 18.55
C ASN A 525 11.28 20.57 19.30
N GLY A 526 10.85 21.83 19.07
CA GLY A 526 9.58 22.33 19.58
C GLY A 526 8.39 21.51 19.08
N TYR A 527 8.37 21.22 17.77
CA TYR A 527 7.36 20.40 17.11
C TYR A 527 7.31 18.96 17.65
N GLU A 528 8.47 18.31 17.82
CA GLU A 528 8.57 16.98 18.41
C GLU A 528 8.05 16.96 19.85
N LYS A 529 8.38 17.96 20.67
CA LYS A 529 7.86 18.08 22.04
C LYS A 529 6.35 18.27 22.06
N ALA A 530 5.82 19.11 21.17
CA ALA A 530 4.39 19.32 21.01
C ALA A 530 3.64 18.03 20.66
N CYS A 531 4.17 17.25 19.71
CA CYS A 531 3.63 15.93 19.35
C CYS A 531 3.66 14.97 20.54
N ASN A 532 4.78 14.91 21.27
CA ASN A 532 4.95 14.04 22.43
C ASN A 532 3.97 14.39 23.55
N GLU A 533 3.70 15.67 23.81
CA GLU A 533 2.71 16.06 24.83
C GLU A 533 1.30 15.67 24.41
N CYS A 534 0.90 15.87 23.15
CA CYS A 534 -0.41 15.41 22.67
C CYS A 534 -0.56 13.88 22.85
N CYS A 535 0.45 13.11 22.46
CA CYS A 535 0.45 11.64 22.63
C CYS A 535 0.41 11.23 24.09
N LYS A 536 1.00 12.04 24.98
CA LYS A 536 0.99 11.84 26.43
C LYS A 536 -0.41 12.11 27.00
N LEU A 537 -1.00 13.26 26.70
CA LEU A 537 -2.35 13.63 27.13
C LEU A 537 -3.40 12.60 26.67
N ALA A 538 -3.29 12.13 25.42
CA ALA A 538 -4.18 11.11 24.88
C ALA A 538 -4.16 9.78 25.68
N TYR A 539 -3.06 9.46 26.35
CA TYR A 539 -2.88 8.22 27.08
C TYR A 539 -3.04 8.37 28.59
N GLU A 540 -2.37 9.34 29.21
CA GLU A 540 -2.25 9.47 30.67
C GLU A 540 -3.55 9.93 31.34
N ASP A 541 -4.39 10.69 30.64
CA ASP A 541 -5.70 11.11 31.15
C ASP A 541 -6.72 9.96 31.20
N GLY A 542 -6.38 8.80 30.62
CA GLY A 542 -7.15 7.56 30.75
C GLY A 542 -8.50 7.52 29.99
N PHE A 543 -8.96 8.61 29.39
CA PHE A 543 -10.28 8.68 28.75
C PHE A 543 -10.47 7.64 27.62
N LEU A 544 -9.42 7.37 26.81
CA LEU A 544 -9.46 6.33 25.78
C LEU A 544 -9.53 4.93 26.41
N GLN A 545 -8.77 4.70 27.47
CA GLN A 545 -8.77 3.45 28.21
C GLN A 545 -10.15 3.20 28.84
N GLU A 546 -10.78 4.20 29.44
CA GLU A 546 -12.13 4.12 29.99
C GLU A 546 -13.17 3.81 28.91
N TYR A 547 -13.10 4.49 27.76
CA TYR A 547 -13.97 4.22 26.61
C TYR A 547 -13.84 2.77 26.15
N TYR A 548 -12.61 2.30 25.95
CA TYR A 548 -12.33 0.93 25.54
C TYR A 548 -12.80 -0.10 26.58
N GLN A 549 -12.53 0.12 27.87
CA GLN A 549 -12.96 -0.78 28.95
C GLN A 549 -14.49 -0.91 29.01
N LYS A 550 -15.21 0.19 28.79
CA LYS A 550 -16.67 0.17 28.71
C LYS A 550 -17.17 -0.61 27.50
N LEU A 551 -16.55 -0.41 26.33
CA LEU A 551 -16.87 -1.16 25.11
C LEU A 551 -16.63 -2.66 25.29
N MET A 552 -15.45 -3.03 25.79
CA MET A 552 -15.07 -4.40 26.05
C MET A 552 -15.99 -5.06 27.09
N GLY A 553 -16.25 -4.37 28.20
CA GLY A 553 -17.13 -4.86 29.26
C GLY A 553 -18.53 -5.20 28.75
N ASN A 554 -19.12 -4.32 27.93
CA ASN A 554 -20.45 -4.57 27.37
C ASN A 554 -20.45 -5.79 26.42
N ILE A 555 -19.46 -5.89 25.52
CA ILE A 555 -19.36 -7.02 24.58
C ILE A 555 -19.18 -8.34 25.32
N LEU A 556 -18.29 -8.39 26.30
CA LEU A 556 -18.04 -9.60 27.08
C LEU A 556 -19.24 -9.99 27.95
N GLN A 557 -20.01 -9.03 28.45
CA GLN A 557 -21.27 -9.30 29.14
C GLN A 557 -22.30 -9.93 28.20
N ASP A 558 -22.43 -9.43 26.97
CA ASP A 558 -23.34 -9.99 25.98
C ASP A 558 -22.90 -11.38 25.51
N VAL A 559 -21.58 -11.63 25.40
CA VAL A 559 -21.03 -12.97 25.13
C VAL A 559 -21.39 -13.92 26.28
N ARG A 560 -21.19 -13.51 27.54
CA ARG A 560 -21.58 -14.34 28.70
C ARG A 560 -23.07 -14.70 28.64
N ARG A 561 -23.92 -13.72 28.34
CA ARG A 561 -25.37 -13.89 28.33
C ARG A 561 -25.86 -14.75 27.16
N SER A 562 -25.40 -14.44 25.95
CA SER A 562 -25.96 -14.99 24.70
C SER A 562 -25.28 -16.27 24.25
N ILE A 563 -24.04 -16.49 24.68
CA ILE A 563 -23.22 -17.62 24.25
C ILE A 563 -23.01 -18.55 25.43
N VAL A 564 -22.33 -18.11 26.49
CA VAL A 564 -21.89 -19.00 27.58
C VAL A 564 -23.07 -19.57 28.38
N ASN A 565 -24.06 -18.74 28.73
CA ASN A 565 -25.20 -19.18 29.54
C ASN A 565 -26.17 -20.10 28.77
N ASN A 566 -26.12 -20.10 27.44
CA ASN A 566 -26.95 -20.96 26.59
C ASN A 566 -26.30 -22.32 26.29
N LEU A 567 -25.09 -22.57 26.80
CA LEU A 567 -24.44 -23.88 26.78
C LEU A 567 -25.00 -24.72 27.93
N SER A 568 -26.18 -25.30 27.71
CA SER A 568 -26.84 -26.26 28.63
C SER A 568 -26.57 -27.69 28.22
#